data_AF-A0A8R2LVD2-F1
#
_entry.id   AF-A0A8R2LVD2-F1
#
_cell.length_a   1.000
_cell.length_b   1.000
_cell.length_c   1.000
_cell.angle_alpha   90.00
_cell.angle_beta   90.00
_cell.angle_gamma   90.00
#
_symmetry.space_group_name_H-M   'P 1'
#
loop_
_entity.id
_entity.type
_entity.pdbx_description
1 polymer ?
#
loop_
_entity_poly.entity_id
_entity_poly.type
_entity_poly.pdbx_seq_one_letter_code
_entity_poly.pdbx_strand_id
1 'polypeptide(L)'
;MCVPRDYCPDSNICSPTCAQPNPPDCPNIDRNVCEPGYILSEIGGVCIKIEDCPADASCNSDPNAIIAQCPQPCPSTCEAPNAVPCKKMCEPVGCECKPGFIRSKVNGKCILLDQCPGGNPCGDNATFMNCRVPCITDYCPVNDTRGEVICDIPNPCLSGCVCNSYYKHRSVNDNQCIPAKECPPVKCTRPNEVWDSCPSTCLYENCNDVDNPNVVCDDSCKAEPRCVCDENHFRNNDGVCVPAEECPSYVINTER
;
A
#
# COMPACT_ATOMS: atom_id res chain seq x y z
N MET A 1 -1.72 18.42 32.67
CA MET A 1 -0.73 18.30 31.59
C MET A 1 0.36 19.31 31.86
N CYS A 2 1.62 18.86 31.83
CA CYS A 2 2.78 19.73 31.97
C CYS A 2 2.95 20.62 30.75
N VAL A 3 3.46 21.82 30.98
CA VAL A 3 3.87 22.76 29.94
C VAL A 3 5.22 22.30 29.35
N PRO A 4 5.45 22.42 28.03
CA PRO A 4 6.74 22.13 27.42
C PRO A 4 7.89 22.90 28.10
N ARG A 5 9.01 22.20 28.36
CA ARG A 5 10.26 22.73 28.98
C ARG A 5 10.20 23.09 30.46
N ASP A 6 9.09 22.80 31.16
CA ASP A 6 9.02 22.87 32.62
C ASP A 6 9.13 21.47 33.25
N TYR A 7 9.59 21.43 34.51
CA TYR A 7 9.72 20.20 35.30
C TYR A 7 8.36 19.57 35.59
N CYS A 8 8.24 18.25 35.40
CA CYS A 8 7.00 17.49 35.58
C CYS A 8 6.97 16.68 36.88
N PRO A 9 6.51 17.25 38.01
CA PRO A 9 6.43 16.54 39.28
C PRO A 9 5.40 15.41 39.29
N ASP A 10 4.39 15.47 38.42
CA ASP A 10 3.30 14.49 38.34
C ASP A 10 3.67 13.23 37.53
N SER A 11 4.91 13.14 37.04
CA SER A 11 5.38 11.95 36.33
C SER A 11 5.61 10.77 37.27
N ASN A 12 5.25 9.58 36.80
CA ASN A 12 5.41 8.32 37.53
C ASN A 12 5.89 7.22 36.57
N ILE A 13 6.12 6.01 37.09
CA ILE A 13 6.62 4.87 36.32
C ILE A 13 5.77 4.52 35.07
N CYS A 14 4.49 4.90 35.04
CA CYS A 14 3.60 4.68 33.91
C CYS A 14 3.55 5.84 32.92
N SER A 15 4.31 6.91 33.16
CA SER A 15 4.42 8.04 32.25
C SER A 15 5.32 7.67 31.04
N PRO A 16 4.86 7.90 29.80
CA PRO A 16 5.65 7.65 28.59
C PRO A 16 6.91 8.50 28.55
N THR A 17 8.04 7.87 28.28
CA THR A 17 9.34 8.54 28.11
C THR A 17 9.92 8.23 26.73
N CYS A 18 10.91 9.00 26.27
CA CYS A 18 11.65 8.68 25.05
C CYS A 18 12.14 7.21 25.04
N ALA A 19 12.76 6.79 26.15
CA ALA A 19 13.31 5.45 26.30
C ALA A 19 12.22 4.37 26.29
N GLN A 20 11.10 4.63 26.97
CA GLN A 20 10.01 3.68 27.10
C GLN A 20 8.64 4.35 26.88
N PRO A 21 8.23 4.53 25.61
CA PRO A 21 6.95 5.17 25.28
C PRO A 21 5.73 4.36 25.74
N ASN A 22 5.89 3.04 25.85
CA ASN A 22 4.85 2.12 26.34
C ASN A 22 5.35 1.37 27.59
N PRO A 23 5.26 1.96 28.80
CA PRO A 23 5.62 1.26 30.04
C PRO A 23 4.73 0.01 30.24
N PRO A 24 5.31 -1.16 30.59
CA PRO A 24 4.58 -2.38 30.89
C PRO A 24 3.81 -2.25 32.21
N ASP A 25 2.83 -3.13 32.40
CA ASP A 25 2.11 -3.29 33.68
C ASP A 25 1.43 -2.03 34.24
N CYS A 26 0.96 -1.16 33.34
CA CYS A 26 0.30 0.10 33.69
C CYS A 26 -1.21 0.15 33.32
N PRO A 27 -2.06 -0.79 33.78
CA PRO A 27 -3.50 -0.74 33.48
C PRO A 27 -4.20 0.40 34.26
N ASN A 28 -5.07 1.15 33.59
CA ASN A 28 -6.00 2.12 34.20
C ASN A 28 -5.36 3.31 34.95
N ILE A 29 -4.15 3.74 34.58
CA ILE A 29 -3.52 4.97 35.09
C ILE A 29 -3.56 6.02 33.99
N ASP A 30 -3.88 7.27 34.33
CA ASP A 30 -3.73 8.39 33.40
C ASP A 30 -2.24 8.60 33.10
N ARG A 31 -1.84 8.22 31.88
CA ARG A 31 -0.45 8.27 31.41
C ARG A 31 -0.08 9.63 30.81
N ASN A 32 -1.06 10.53 30.61
CA ASN A 32 -0.90 11.75 29.83
C ASN A 32 -0.31 12.89 30.65
N VAL A 33 1.02 12.87 30.78
CA VAL A 33 1.77 13.94 31.44
C VAL A 33 2.01 15.11 30.48
N CYS A 34 2.39 14.83 29.24
CA CYS A 34 2.74 15.85 28.24
C CYS A 34 1.59 16.15 27.26
N GLU A 35 1.60 17.34 26.66
CA GLU A 35 0.70 17.70 25.56
C GLU A 35 0.96 16.86 24.29
N PRO A 36 -0.04 16.68 23.40
CA PRO A 36 0.18 16.01 22.11
C PRO A 36 1.36 16.61 21.34
N GLY A 37 2.27 15.77 20.84
CA GLY A 37 3.53 16.23 20.24
C GLY A 37 4.75 16.13 21.14
N TYR A 38 4.53 15.97 22.44
CA TYR A 38 5.59 15.95 23.44
C TYR A 38 5.61 14.62 24.21
N ILE A 39 6.77 14.27 24.72
CA ILE A 39 7.03 13.09 25.56
C ILE A 39 8.08 13.44 26.61
N LEU A 40 8.06 12.77 27.76
CA LEU A 40 9.06 13.01 28.80
C LEU A 40 10.45 12.56 28.32
N SER A 41 11.46 13.39 28.57
CA SER A 41 12.86 12.98 28.37
C SER A 41 13.19 11.73 29.20
N GLU A 42 12.77 11.75 30.46
CA GLU A 42 12.92 10.68 31.46
C GLU A 42 11.89 10.89 32.59
N ILE A 43 11.76 9.92 33.50
CA ILE A 43 10.87 10.06 34.67
C ILE A 43 11.37 11.20 35.56
N GLY A 44 10.49 12.12 35.95
CA GLY A 44 10.87 13.36 36.63
C GLY A 44 11.55 14.38 35.72
N GLY A 45 11.62 14.14 34.40
CA GLY A 45 12.23 15.03 33.44
C GLY A 45 11.31 16.16 32.98
N VAL A 46 11.59 16.66 31.78
CA VAL A 46 10.80 17.69 31.09
C VAL A 46 10.12 17.10 29.86
N CYS A 47 8.99 17.68 29.46
CA CYS A 47 8.36 17.36 28.19
C CYS A 47 9.18 17.99 27.04
N ILE A 48 9.73 17.13 26.17
CA ILE A 48 10.42 17.51 24.94
C ILE A 48 9.62 17.03 23.73
N LYS A 49 9.90 17.54 22.54
CA LYS A 49 9.20 17.06 21.35
C LYS A 49 9.60 15.63 21.06
N ILE A 50 8.67 14.85 20.50
CA ILE A 50 8.94 13.47 20.08
C ILE A 50 10.13 13.38 19.11
N GLU A 51 10.26 14.35 18.19
CA GLU A 51 11.37 14.45 17.22
C GLU A 51 12.74 14.70 17.87
N ASP A 52 12.77 15.23 19.09
CA ASP A 52 14.00 15.53 19.84
C ASP A 52 14.50 14.31 20.66
N CYS A 53 13.75 13.21 20.68
CA CYS A 53 14.17 12.00 21.41
C CYS A 53 15.40 11.35 20.75
N PRO A 54 16.36 10.85 21.55
CA PRO A 54 17.55 10.17 21.04
C PRO A 54 17.18 8.86 20.32
N ALA A 55 17.48 8.76 19.03
CA ALA A 55 17.04 7.63 18.19
C ALA A 55 17.59 6.27 18.62
N ASP A 56 18.77 6.23 19.23
CA ASP A 56 19.48 5.04 19.71
C ASP A 56 18.97 4.53 21.07
N ALA A 57 18.44 5.43 21.90
CA ALA A 57 17.88 5.09 23.21
C ALA A 57 16.35 4.98 23.21
N SER A 58 15.67 5.40 22.13
CA SER A 58 14.21 5.40 22.06
C SER A 58 13.60 4.01 21.86
N CYS A 59 12.32 3.87 22.23
CA CYS A 59 11.55 2.66 21.96
C CYS A 59 12.18 1.36 22.47
N ASN A 60 12.70 1.40 23.70
CA ASN A 60 13.44 0.30 24.34
C ASN A 60 14.69 -0.11 23.54
N SER A 61 15.42 0.89 23.02
CA SER A 61 16.61 0.71 22.18
C SER A 61 16.36 -0.18 20.97
N ASP A 62 15.21 0.00 20.33
CA ASP A 62 14.90 -0.61 19.05
C ASP A 62 15.28 0.35 17.92
N PRO A 63 16.39 0.12 17.20
CA PRO A 63 16.87 1.04 16.17
C PRO A 63 15.93 1.13 14.97
N ASN A 64 14.97 0.21 14.84
CA ASN A 64 14.03 0.12 13.73
C ASN A 64 12.63 0.60 14.10
N ALA A 65 12.46 1.11 15.32
CA ALA A 65 11.23 1.73 15.78
C ALA A 65 11.37 3.25 15.87
N ILE A 66 10.23 3.93 15.82
CA ILE A 66 10.07 5.35 16.07
C ILE A 66 8.95 5.56 17.08
N ILE A 67 9.03 6.68 17.79
CA ILE A 67 7.94 7.13 18.65
C ILE A 67 6.91 7.81 17.75
N ALA A 68 5.66 7.36 17.83
CA ALA A 68 4.53 7.87 17.08
C ALA A 68 3.43 8.33 18.04
N GLN A 69 2.70 9.37 17.65
CA GLN A 69 1.43 9.71 18.28
C GLN A 69 0.36 8.77 17.74
N CYS A 70 -0.48 8.22 18.61
CA CYS A 70 -1.53 7.29 18.20
C CYS A 70 -1.02 6.18 17.25
N PRO A 71 0.00 5.38 17.66
CA PRO A 71 0.48 4.29 16.81
C PRO A 71 -0.63 3.26 16.58
N GLN A 72 -0.49 2.47 15.52
CA GLN A 72 -1.43 1.41 15.18
C GLN A 72 -1.72 0.51 16.40
N PRO A 73 -2.97 0.43 16.88
CA PRO A 73 -3.31 -0.27 18.13
C PRO A 73 -3.17 -1.80 18.02
N CYS A 74 -3.28 -2.31 16.79
CA CYS A 74 -3.09 -3.71 16.43
C CYS A 74 -2.07 -3.79 15.29
N PRO A 75 -0.77 -3.56 15.59
CA PRO A 75 0.26 -3.46 14.57
C PRO A 75 0.54 -4.81 13.91
N SER A 76 0.89 -4.79 12.62
CA SER A 76 1.28 -5.98 11.87
C SER A 76 2.50 -6.67 12.48
N THR A 77 2.50 -8.00 12.41
CA THR A 77 3.62 -8.86 12.84
C THR A 77 4.01 -9.81 11.71
N CYS A 78 5.15 -10.50 11.84
CA CYS A 78 5.52 -11.56 10.90
C CYS A 78 4.42 -12.64 10.72
N GLU A 79 3.71 -12.99 11.80
CA GLU A 79 2.64 -14.00 11.76
C GLU A 79 1.32 -13.45 11.19
N ALA A 80 1.09 -12.14 11.31
CA ALA A 80 -0.11 -11.45 10.84
C ALA A 80 0.29 -10.12 10.17
N PRO A 81 0.83 -10.17 8.94
CA PRO A 81 1.36 -8.99 8.27
C PRO A 81 0.25 -8.06 7.78
N ASN A 82 -0.94 -8.57 7.51
CA ASN A 82 -2.08 -7.75 7.12
C ASN A 82 -2.84 -7.28 8.36
N ALA A 83 -2.71 -5.99 8.70
CA ALA A 83 -3.44 -5.41 9.80
C ALA A 83 -4.94 -5.37 9.47
N VAL A 84 -5.75 -5.64 10.50
CA VAL A 84 -7.21 -5.60 10.42
C VAL A 84 -7.74 -4.61 11.44
N PRO A 85 -8.89 -3.95 11.17
CA PRO A 85 -9.53 -3.09 12.15
C PRO A 85 -9.76 -3.86 13.46
N CYS A 86 -9.38 -3.26 14.57
CA CYS A 86 -9.59 -3.84 15.89
C CYS A 86 -10.27 -2.85 16.81
N LYS A 87 -10.92 -3.35 17.87
CA LYS A 87 -11.66 -2.52 18.83
C LYS A 87 -10.77 -1.73 19.79
N LYS A 88 -9.45 -1.92 19.74
CA LYS A 88 -8.52 -1.21 20.61
C LYS A 88 -8.31 0.21 20.09
N MET A 89 -8.38 1.18 20.99
CA MET A 89 -7.94 2.53 20.70
C MET A 89 -6.41 2.58 20.72
N CYS A 90 -5.84 3.48 19.93
CA CYS A 90 -4.41 3.76 20.00
C CYS A 90 -4.07 4.36 21.37
N GLU A 91 -2.87 4.05 21.85
CA GLU A 91 -2.29 4.79 22.96
C GLU A 91 -1.95 6.21 22.49
N PRO A 92 -2.01 7.24 23.36
CA PRO A 92 -1.71 8.63 22.96
C PRO A 92 -0.34 8.79 22.31
N VAL A 93 0.65 8.05 22.80
CA VAL A 93 1.99 7.93 22.25
C VAL A 93 2.45 6.49 22.40
N GLY A 94 3.30 6.02 21.49
CA GLY A 94 3.91 4.70 21.60
C GLY A 94 4.89 4.41 20.48
N CYS A 95 5.37 3.18 20.41
CA CYS A 95 6.34 2.77 19.38
C CYS A 95 5.66 2.19 18.13
N GLU A 96 6.14 2.61 16.97
CA GLU A 96 5.76 2.07 15.66
C GLU A 96 7.02 1.72 14.85
N CYS A 97 6.93 0.72 13.98
CA CYS A 97 8.07 0.36 13.14
C CYS A 97 8.29 1.40 12.05
N LYS A 98 9.56 1.68 11.75
CA LYS A 98 9.95 2.50 10.60
C LYS A 98 9.40 1.89 9.30
N PRO A 99 9.17 2.69 8.24
CA PRO A 99 8.80 2.17 6.92
C PRO A 99 9.76 1.06 6.47
N GLY A 100 9.21 -0.06 6.00
CA GLY A 100 9.97 -1.24 5.57
C GLY A 100 10.33 -2.23 6.68
N PHE A 101 9.97 -1.95 7.93
CA PHE A 101 10.16 -2.85 9.07
C PHE A 101 8.83 -3.37 9.59
N ILE A 102 8.85 -4.60 10.13
CA ILE A 102 7.67 -5.26 10.71
C ILE A 102 8.01 -5.79 12.10
N ARG A 103 7.03 -5.88 12.99
CA ARG A 103 7.25 -6.46 14.32
C ARG A 103 7.49 -7.96 14.20
N SER A 104 8.55 -8.45 14.84
CA SER A 104 8.84 -9.88 14.90
C SER A 104 7.69 -10.71 15.50
N LYS A 105 7.00 -10.15 16.51
CA LYS A 105 5.81 -10.69 17.17
C LYS A 105 5.10 -9.59 17.97
N VAL A 106 3.99 -9.91 18.64
CA VAL A 106 3.33 -8.98 19.57
C VAL A 106 4.34 -8.51 20.63
N ASN A 107 4.48 -7.18 20.79
CA ASN A 107 5.49 -6.54 21.65
C ASN A 107 6.96 -6.85 21.33
N GLY A 108 7.23 -7.48 20.18
CA GLY A 108 8.59 -7.74 19.69
C GLY A 108 9.23 -6.51 19.04
N LYS A 109 10.54 -6.62 18.77
CA LYS A 109 11.31 -5.63 18.02
C LYS A 109 10.90 -5.58 16.53
N CYS A 110 11.12 -4.43 15.93
CA CYS A 110 11.00 -4.17 14.50
C CYS A 110 12.21 -4.75 13.76
N ILE A 111 11.93 -5.59 12.77
CA ILE A 111 12.92 -6.32 11.98
C ILE A 111 12.63 -6.15 10.49
N LEU A 112 13.61 -6.47 9.64
CA LEU A 112 13.37 -6.51 8.21
C LEU A 112 12.45 -7.70 7.86
N LEU A 113 11.75 -7.59 6.74
CA LEU A 113 10.79 -8.60 6.27
C LEU A 113 11.45 -9.96 6.02
N ASP A 114 12.67 -9.97 5.50
CA ASP A 114 13.45 -11.18 5.24
C ASP A 114 13.97 -11.86 6.53
N GLN A 115 13.95 -11.15 7.66
CA GLN A 115 14.30 -11.67 8.98
C GLN A 115 13.12 -12.32 9.70
N CYS A 116 11.91 -12.25 9.15
CA CYS A 116 10.76 -12.96 9.71
C CYS A 116 10.97 -14.49 9.65
N PRO A 117 10.45 -15.25 10.64
CA PRO A 117 10.45 -16.70 10.56
C PRO A 117 9.72 -17.18 9.30
N GLY A 118 10.41 -17.94 8.44
CA GLY A 118 9.85 -18.37 7.14
C GLY A 118 10.11 -17.41 5.97
N GLY A 119 10.87 -16.33 6.19
CA GLY A 119 11.19 -15.33 5.16
C GLY A 119 10.15 -14.22 5.07
N ASN A 120 10.06 -13.56 3.91
CA ASN A 120 9.13 -12.44 3.69
C ASN A 120 7.68 -12.85 4.02
N PRO A 121 7.03 -12.24 5.03
CA PRO A 121 5.69 -12.63 5.46
C PRO A 121 4.62 -12.31 4.42
N CYS A 122 4.93 -11.47 3.43
CA CYS A 122 4.05 -11.18 2.29
C CYS A 122 4.12 -12.22 1.17
N GLY A 123 5.06 -13.18 1.25
CA GLY A 123 5.32 -14.15 0.19
C GLY A 123 6.10 -13.57 -0.98
N ASP A 124 6.21 -14.36 -2.04
CA ASP A 124 6.92 -13.98 -3.25
C ASP A 124 6.18 -12.88 -4.04
N ASN A 125 6.94 -11.97 -4.63
CA ASN A 125 6.42 -10.87 -5.45
C ASN A 125 5.44 -9.93 -4.74
N ALA A 126 5.58 -9.80 -3.42
CA ALA A 126 4.82 -8.87 -2.61
C ALA A 126 5.73 -8.09 -1.66
N THR A 127 5.33 -6.86 -1.34
CA THR A 127 6.01 -5.99 -0.39
C THR A 127 5.07 -5.59 0.74
N PHE A 128 5.64 -5.34 1.91
CA PHE A 128 4.89 -4.80 3.04
C PHE A 128 4.83 -3.28 2.96
N MET A 129 3.64 -2.74 3.19
CA MET A 129 3.38 -1.30 3.24
C MET A 129 2.80 -0.95 4.60
N ASN A 130 3.31 0.13 5.20
CA ASN A 130 2.76 0.64 6.47
C ASN A 130 1.35 1.21 6.30
N CYS A 131 0.99 1.60 5.07
CA CYS A 131 -0.33 2.10 4.71
C CYS A 131 -0.76 1.43 3.41
N ARG A 132 -1.55 0.35 3.52
CA ARG A 132 -2.14 -0.38 2.41
C ARG A 132 -3.47 0.26 2.05
N VAL A 133 -3.60 0.66 0.78
CA VAL A 133 -4.84 1.17 0.20
C VAL A 133 -5.43 0.05 -0.66
N PRO A 134 -6.36 -0.75 -0.14
CA PRO A 134 -6.94 -1.85 -0.91
C PRO A 134 -7.75 -1.30 -2.08
N CYS A 135 -7.46 -1.76 -3.28
CA CYS A 135 -8.12 -1.31 -4.50
C CYS A 135 -8.59 -2.50 -5.34
N ILE A 136 -9.72 -2.39 -6.06
CA ILE A 136 -10.17 -3.49 -6.94
C ILE A 136 -9.15 -3.78 -8.05
N THR A 137 -8.37 -2.78 -8.43
CA THR A 137 -7.29 -2.90 -9.41
C THR A 137 -6.08 -3.67 -8.88
N ASP A 138 -5.97 -3.91 -7.57
CA ASP A 138 -4.91 -4.78 -7.02
C ASP A 138 -5.16 -6.27 -7.33
N TYR A 139 -6.39 -6.60 -7.73
CA TYR A 139 -6.84 -7.95 -8.05
C TYR A 139 -6.92 -8.15 -9.55
N CYS A 140 -6.78 -9.40 -10.00
CA CYS A 140 -7.08 -9.74 -11.39
C CYS A 140 -8.50 -9.31 -11.75
N PRO A 141 -8.71 -8.73 -12.95
CA PRO A 141 -10.03 -8.30 -13.37
C PRO A 141 -10.98 -9.49 -13.48
N VAL A 142 -12.24 -9.26 -13.12
CA VAL A 142 -13.31 -10.26 -13.20
C VAL A 142 -14.30 -9.98 -14.34
N ASN A 143 -14.19 -8.81 -14.95
CA ASN A 143 -14.99 -8.34 -16.08
C ASN A 143 -14.18 -7.30 -16.89
N ASP A 144 -14.75 -6.83 -17.99
CA ASP A 144 -14.12 -5.91 -18.94
C ASP A 144 -14.46 -4.43 -18.68
N THR A 145 -14.70 -4.06 -17.41
CA THR A 145 -15.01 -2.67 -17.00
C THR A 145 -13.81 -1.75 -17.23
N ARG A 146 -14.04 -0.58 -17.83
CA ARG A 146 -13.04 0.47 -18.09
C ARG A 146 -13.14 1.70 -17.21
N GLY A 147 -14.09 1.71 -16.28
CA GLY A 147 -14.34 2.87 -15.42
C GLY A 147 -13.12 3.20 -14.57
N GLU A 148 -12.93 4.48 -14.30
CA GLU A 148 -11.98 4.93 -13.30
C GLU A 148 -12.37 4.37 -11.94
N VAL A 149 -11.48 3.58 -11.35
CA VAL A 149 -11.66 3.07 -10.01
C VAL A 149 -11.09 4.08 -9.03
N ILE A 150 -11.96 4.68 -8.23
CA ILE A 150 -11.56 5.50 -7.09
C ILE A 150 -11.43 4.58 -5.89
N CYS A 151 -10.24 4.55 -5.30
CA CYS A 151 -9.93 3.77 -4.11
C CYS A 151 -9.66 4.71 -2.93
N ASP A 152 -10.51 4.61 -1.91
CA ASP A 152 -10.43 5.46 -0.74
C ASP A 152 -9.33 4.99 0.20
N ILE A 153 -8.52 5.93 0.68
CA ILE A 153 -7.51 5.65 1.69
C ILE A 153 -8.23 5.34 3.01
N PRO A 154 -8.06 4.13 3.58
CA PRO A 154 -8.70 3.79 4.83
C PRO A 154 -8.19 4.70 5.97
N ASN A 155 -9.10 5.09 6.87
CA ASN A 155 -8.76 5.82 8.09
C ASN A 155 -9.29 5.04 9.31
N PRO A 156 -8.42 4.51 10.20
CA PRO A 156 -6.95 4.60 10.16
C PRO A 156 -6.37 3.84 8.97
N CYS A 157 -5.24 4.31 8.44
CA CYS A 157 -4.55 3.56 7.39
C CYS A 157 -3.93 2.31 7.99
N LEU A 158 -4.24 1.15 7.40
CA LEU A 158 -3.81 -0.15 7.92
C LEU A 158 -2.61 -0.65 7.14
N SER A 159 -1.61 -1.18 7.83
CA SER A 159 -0.47 -1.82 7.20
C SER A 159 -0.84 -3.17 6.60
N GLY A 160 -0.13 -3.59 5.56
CA GLY A 160 -0.37 -4.87 4.93
C GLY A 160 0.50 -5.15 3.72
N CYS A 161 0.34 -6.35 3.18
CA CYS A 161 1.02 -6.80 1.99
C CYS A 161 0.31 -6.29 0.74
N VAL A 162 1.09 -5.84 -0.23
CA VAL A 162 0.64 -5.48 -1.57
C VAL A 162 1.51 -6.21 -2.59
N CYS A 163 0.93 -6.58 -3.73
CA CYS A 163 1.72 -7.15 -4.81
C CYS A 163 2.71 -6.11 -5.36
N ASN A 164 3.88 -6.58 -5.78
CA ASN A 164 4.86 -5.75 -6.47
C ASN A 164 4.30 -5.26 -7.81
N SER A 165 4.91 -4.24 -8.40
CA SER A 165 4.55 -3.76 -9.73
C SER A 165 4.49 -4.92 -10.74
N TYR A 166 3.46 -4.90 -11.60
CA TYR A 166 3.17 -5.93 -12.61
C TYR A 166 2.68 -7.29 -12.06
N TYR A 167 2.41 -7.37 -10.76
CA TYR A 167 1.74 -8.50 -10.12
C TYR A 167 0.37 -8.08 -9.59
N LYS A 168 -0.53 -9.04 -9.49
CA LYS A 168 -1.89 -8.87 -8.95
C LYS A 168 -2.24 -10.00 -8.01
N HIS A 169 -3.10 -9.70 -7.04
CA HIS A 169 -3.76 -10.74 -6.29
C HIS A 169 -4.64 -11.56 -7.24
N ARG A 170 -4.53 -12.89 -7.19
CA ARG A 170 -5.30 -13.78 -8.05
C ARG A 170 -6.80 -13.49 -7.96
N SER A 171 -7.33 -13.26 -6.76
CA SER A 171 -8.72 -12.85 -6.55
C SER A 171 -8.93 -12.26 -5.16
N VAL A 172 -10.12 -11.73 -4.87
CA VAL A 172 -10.50 -11.24 -3.54
C VAL A 172 -10.45 -12.31 -2.44
N ASN A 173 -10.51 -13.60 -2.82
CA ASN A 173 -10.45 -14.74 -1.91
C ASN A 173 -9.09 -15.45 -1.92
N ASP A 174 -8.22 -15.09 -2.87
CA ASP A 174 -6.88 -15.66 -3.02
C ASP A 174 -5.86 -14.53 -3.18
N ASN A 175 -5.18 -14.22 -2.08
CA ASN A 175 -4.21 -13.13 -2.00
C ASN A 175 -2.86 -13.50 -2.62
N GLN A 176 -2.69 -14.64 -3.28
CA GLN A 176 -1.46 -14.96 -3.98
C GLN A 176 -1.18 -13.92 -5.08
N CYS A 177 0.01 -13.32 -5.04
CA CYS A 177 0.48 -12.42 -6.09
C CYS A 177 0.97 -13.22 -7.29
N ILE A 178 0.28 -13.09 -8.41
CA ILE A 178 0.64 -13.69 -9.69
C ILE A 178 1.02 -12.60 -10.70
N PRO A 179 1.88 -12.89 -11.69
CA PRO A 179 2.12 -11.95 -12.79
C PRO A 179 0.80 -11.53 -13.42
N ALA A 180 0.63 -10.24 -13.74
CA ALA A 180 -0.63 -9.73 -14.29
C ALA A 180 -1.06 -10.47 -15.58
N LYS A 181 -0.09 -10.92 -16.38
CA LYS A 181 -0.30 -11.74 -17.58
C LYS A 181 -0.90 -13.13 -17.33
N GLU A 182 -0.84 -13.62 -16.10
CA GLU A 182 -1.41 -14.90 -15.67
C GLU A 182 -2.82 -14.74 -15.07
N CYS A 183 -3.37 -13.52 -15.07
CA CYS A 183 -4.75 -13.30 -14.67
C CYS A 183 -5.71 -14.10 -15.56
N PRO A 184 -6.79 -14.68 -14.98
CA PRO A 184 -7.79 -15.40 -15.76
C PRO A 184 -8.41 -14.52 -16.84
N PRO A 185 -8.67 -15.05 -18.05
CA PRO A 185 -9.30 -14.30 -19.11
C PRO A 185 -10.73 -13.91 -18.72
N VAL A 186 -11.09 -12.66 -19.01
CA VAL A 186 -12.48 -12.19 -18.87
C VAL A 186 -13.16 -12.18 -20.23
N LYS A 187 -14.49 -12.31 -20.24
CA LYS A 187 -15.27 -12.21 -21.46
C LYS A 187 -15.45 -10.74 -21.84
N CYS A 188 -14.93 -10.35 -22.99
CA CYS A 188 -15.19 -9.03 -23.57
C CYS A 188 -16.67 -8.92 -23.99
N THR A 189 -17.33 -7.85 -23.55
CA THR A 189 -18.78 -7.64 -23.75
C THR A 189 -19.08 -6.73 -24.94
N ARG A 190 -18.10 -5.92 -25.35
CA ARG A 190 -18.19 -5.01 -26.50
C ARG A 190 -17.78 -5.74 -27.78
N PRO A 191 -18.31 -5.30 -28.95
CA PRO A 191 -18.01 -5.95 -30.22
C PRO A 191 -16.55 -5.71 -30.66
N ASN A 192 -16.01 -6.67 -31.41
CA ASN A 192 -14.66 -6.65 -32.00
C ASN A 192 -13.55 -6.44 -30.95
N GLU A 193 -13.70 -7.08 -29.79
CA GLU A 193 -12.71 -7.09 -28.72
C GLU A 193 -12.28 -8.50 -28.34
N VAL A 194 -10.97 -8.66 -28.16
CA VAL A 194 -10.34 -9.88 -27.66
C VAL A 194 -9.66 -9.59 -26.34
N TRP A 195 -9.68 -10.58 -25.46
CA TRP A 195 -8.93 -10.53 -24.21
C TRP A 195 -7.42 -10.60 -24.49
N ASP A 196 -6.68 -9.63 -23.97
CA ASP A 196 -5.24 -9.64 -23.98
C ASP A 196 -4.72 -9.52 -22.53
N SER A 197 -4.01 -10.55 -22.07
CA SER A 197 -3.42 -10.56 -20.74
C SER A 197 -2.09 -9.78 -20.67
N CYS A 198 -1.51 -9.43 -21.82
CA CYS A 198 -0.24 -8.72 -21.93
C CYS A 198 -0.34 -7.68 -23.05
N PRO A 199 -1.24 -6.69 -22.93
CA PRO A 199 -1.39 -5.71 -23.97
C PRO A 199 -0.15 -4.82 -24.06
N SER A 200 0.11 -4.35 -25.27
CA SER A 200 1.21 -3.43 -25.53
C SER A 200 1.02 -2.12 -24.76
N THR A 201 2.02 -1.63 -24.04
CA THR A 201 1.88 -0.43 -23.18
C THR A 201 1.38 0.82 -23.88
N CYS A 202 1.57 0.92 -25.19
CA CYS A 202 1.09 2.05 -25.97
C CYS A 202 -0.42 2.03 -26.24
N LEU A 203 -1.01 0.83 -26.29
CA LEU A 203 -2.43 0.64 -26.57
C LEU A 203 -2.89 1.45 -27.80
N TYR A 204 -2.13 1.38 -28.91
CA TYR A 204 -2.44 2.01 -30.21
C TYR A 204 -3.69 1.40 -30.85
N GLU A 205 -4.83 1.64 -30.24
CA GLU A 205 -6.10 1.03 -30.61
C GLU A 205 -7.19 2.07 -30.81
N ASN A 206 -6.92 3.38 -30.90
CA ASN A 206 -7.95 4.39 -31.18
C ASN A 206 -7.96 4.74 -32.67
N CYS A 207 -9.09 5.23 -33.19
CA CYS A 207 -9.19 5.59 -34.62
C CYS A 207 -8.12 6.60 -35.09
N ASN A 208 -7.63 7.46 -34.20
CA ASN A 208 -6.56 8.41 -34.52
C ASN A 208 -5.20 7.73 -34.76
N ASP A 209 -5.04 6.48 -34.33
CA ASP A 209 -3.81 5.70 -34.42
C ASP A 209 -3.67 4.90 -35.72
N VAL A 210 -4.76 4.81 -36.49
CA VAL A 210 -4.89 4.01 -37.73
C VAL A 210 -3.73 4.20 -38.72
N ASP A 211 -3.26 5.45 -38.91
CA ASP A 211 -2.23 5.79 -39.89
C ASP A 211 -0.83 5.98 -39.25
N ASN A 212 -0.64 5.56 -38.00
CA ASN A 212 0.63 5.74 -37.29
C ASN A 212 1.36 4.41 -37.01
N PRO A 213 1.96 3.76 -38.03
CA PRO A 213 2.55 2.43 -37.91
C PRO A 213 3.94 2.39 -37.24
N ASN A 214 4.52 3.54 -36.86
CA ASN A 214 5.95 3.63 -36.53
C ASN A 214 6.29 3.69 -35.05
N VAL A 215 5.37 3.30 -34.17
CA VAL A 215 5.66 3.37 -32.74
C VAL A 215 6.17 2.03 -32.24
N VAL A 216 7.43 2.06 -31.79
CA VAL A 216 8.03 0.95 -31.06
C VAL A 216 7.38 0.91 -29.70
N CYS A 217 6.60 -0.14 -29.46
CA CYS A 217 5.93 -0.33 -28.19
C CYS A 217 6.63 -1.37 -27.34
N ASP A 218 6.55 -1.17 -26.02
CA ASP A 218 7.09 -2.11 -25.06
C ASP A 218 6.05 -3.20 -24.77
N ASP A 219 6.31 -4.39 -25.28
CA ASP A 219 5.50 -5.61 -25.10
C ASP A 219 5.97 -6.46 -23.92
N SER A 220 6.69 -5.87 -22.95
CA SER A 220 7.17 -6.59 -21.77
C SER A 220 6.10 -6.89 -20.70
N CYS A 221 4.82 -6.96 -21.09
CA CYS A 221 3.67 -7.24 -20.20
C CYS A 221 3.59 -6.34 -18.96
N LYS A 222 4.03 -5.09 -19.12
CA LYS A 222 3.97 -4.09 -18.05
C LYS A 222 2.61 -3.40 -17.94
N ALA A 223 1.76 -3.56 -18.96
CA ALA A 223 0.42 -3.03 -18.96
C ALA A 223 -0.57 -3.94 -18.23
N GLU A 224 -1.68 -3.34 -17.84
CA GLU A 224 -2.81 -4.00 -17.19
C GLU A 224 -3.56 -4.92 -18.18
N PRO A 225 -3.85 -6.18 -17.80
CA PRO A 225 -4.59 -7.12 -18.66
C PRO A 225 -6.01 -6.61 -18.91
N ARG A 226 -6.45 -6.58 -20.17
CA ARG A 226 -7.74 -6.01 -20.55
C ARG A 226 -8.21 -6.48 -21.93
N CYS A 227 -9.46 -6.17 -22.26
CA CYS A 227 -9.98 -6.33 -23.62
C CYS A 227 -9.44 -5.23 -24.53
N VAL A 228 -8.77 -5.64 -25.60
CA VAL A 228 -8.23 -4.78 -26.67
C VAL A 228 -9.03 -4.98 -27.96
N CYS A 229 -8.94 -4.05 -28.90
CA CYS A 229 -9.56 -4.27 -30.21
C CYS A 229 -8.93 -5.46 -30.94
N ASP A 230 -9.76 -6.23 -31.65
CA ASP A 230 -9.31 -7.30 -32.55
C ASP A 230 -8.42 -6.74 -33.67
N GLU A 231 -7.66 -7.60 -34.35
CA GLU A 231 -6.81 -7.20 -35.48
C GLU A 231 -7.59 -6.33 -36.51
N ASN A 232 -6.96 -5.23 -36.95
CA ASN A 232 -7.52 -4.21 -37.87
C ASN A 232 -8.79 -3.48 -37.37
N HIS A 233 -9.07 -3.49 -36.07
CA HIS A 233 -10.12 -2.68 -35.47
C HIS A 233 -9.56 -1.60 -34.54
N PHE A 234 -10.27 -0.48 -34.46
CA PHE A 234 -9.86 0.67 -33.68
C PHE A 234 -11.08 1.29 -32.96
N ARG A 235 -10.85 1.82 -31.76
CA ARG A 235 -11.84 2.48 -30.92
C ARG A 235 -12.25 3.81 -31.52
N ASN A 236 -13.54 3.93 -31.80
CA ASN A 236 -14.15 5.22 -32.08
C ASN A 236 -14.30 6.06 -30.79
N ASN A 237 -14.88 7.26 -30.91
CA ASN A 237 -15.09 8.17 -29.77
C ASN A 237 -16.08 7.63 -28.71
N ASP A 238 -16.92 6.66 -29.07
CA ASP A 238 -17.83 5.98 -28.15
C ASP A 238 -17.16 4.79 -27.43
N GLY A 239 -15.87 4.53 -27.71
CA GLY A 239 -15.09 3.46 -27.11
C GLY A 239 -15.34 2.07 -27.71
N VAL A 240 -16.01 2.00 -28.86
CA VAL A 240 -16.36 0.77 -29.58
C VAL A 240 -15.33 0.50 -30.66
N CYS A 241 -14.84 -0.75 -30.75
CA CYS A 241 -13.92 -1.18 -31.80
C CYS A 241 -14.68 -1.33 -33.14
N VAL A 242 -14.34 -0.50 -34.11
CA VAL A 242 -14.86 -0.51 -35.47
C VAL A 242 -13.75 -0.89 -36.45
N PRO A 243 -14.07 -1.47 -37.63
CA PRO A 243 -13.09 -1.70 -38.68
C PRO A 243 -12.29 -0.43 -39.01
N ALA A 244 -11.01 -0.56 -39.33
CA ALA A 244 -10.15 0.59 -39.66
C ALA A 244 -10.76 1.53 -40.71
N GLU A 245 -11.46 0.98 -41.71
CA GLU A 245 -12.15 1.73 -42.78
C GLU A 245 -13.25 2.68 -42.28
N GLU A 246 -13.80 2.43 -41.09
CA GLU A 246 -14.83 3.26 -40.46
C GLU A 246 -14.24 4.42 -39.65
N CYS A 247 -12.91 4.47 -39.50
CA CYS A 247 -12.27 5.55 -38.77
C CYS A 247 -12.16 6.84 -39.62
N PRO A 248 -12.42 8.03 -39.04
CA PRO A 248 -12.43 9.29 -39.80
C PRO A 248 -11.11 9.66 -40.47
N SER A 249 -9.98 9.20 -39.92
CA SER A 249 -8.63 9.42 -40.42
C SER A 249 -8.21 8.42 -41.49
N TYR A 250 -8.92 7.29 -41.67
CA TYR A 250 -8.50 6.19 -42.55
C TYR A 250 -8.25 6.68 -43.98
N VAL A 251 -6.97 6.83 -44.34
CA VAL A 251 -6.59 7.16 -45.71
C VAL A 251 -6.39 5.85 -46.46
N ILE A 252 -7.22 5.62 -47.49
CA ILE A 252 -6.97 4.52 -48.42
C ILE A 252 -5.65 4.81 -49.13
N ASN A 253 -4.56 4.17 -48.73
CA ASN A 253 -3.35 4.10 -49.54
C ASN A 253 -3.60 3.16 -50.73
N THR A 254 -4.41 3.63 -51.70
CA THR A 254 -4.38 3.09 -53.06
C THR A 254 -3.06 3.51 -53.69
N GLU A 255 -1.99 2.74 -53.46
CA GLU A 255 -0.85 2.53 -54.38
C GLU A 255 0.30 1.78 -53.67
N ARG A 256 0.36 0.46 -53.84
CA ARG A 256 1.62 -0.26 -54.07
C ARG A 256 1.41 -1.57 -54.81
#